data_AF-A0A7W8JE21-F1
#
_entry.id   AF-A0A7W8JE21-F1
#
_cell.length_a   1.000
_cell.length_b   1.000
_cell.length_c   1.000
_cell.angle_alpha   90.00
_cell.angle_beta   90.00
_cell.angle_gamma   90.00
#
_symmetry.space_group_name_H-M   'P 1'
#
loop_
_entity.id
_entity.type
_entity.pdbx_description
1 polymer ?
#
loop_
_entity_poly.entity_id
_entity_poly.type
_entity_poly.pdbx_seq_one_letter_code
_entity_poly.pdbx_strand_id
1 'polypeptide(L)'
;MKFSRWVFNISGVYGVISIAPLYFMEQAIGQQDPPPITHPMFFYGFVGVTLVWQLLFLAIAYQPVRLRPVIPFAVIEKLSFGIGAMVLYRHGRLDHSDLYFGGIDLALAVLFMLVWWRLARESSPGWR
;
A
#
# COMPACT_ATOMS: atom_id res chain seq x y z
N MET A 1 17.44 -11.69 1.71
CA MET A 1 16.11 -12.38 1.81
C MET A 1 15.24 -12.11 3.06
N LYS A 2 15.66 -12.39 4.32
CA LYS A 2 14.76 -12.29 5.51
C LYS A 2 14.09 -10.91 5.67
N PHE A 3 14.85 -9.83 5.45
CA PHE A 3 14.35 -8.45 5.50
C PHE A 3 13.19 -8.22 4.52
N SER A 4 13.36 -8.58 3.25
CA SER A 4 12.34 -8.44 2.20
C SER A 4 11.06 -9.19 2.56
N ARG A 5 11.19 -10.41 3.11
CA ARG A 5 10.04 -11.20 3.56
C ARG A 5 9.28 -10.50 4.68
N TRP A 6 9.97 -9.97 5.68
CA TRP A 6 9.34 -9.27 6.79
C TRP A 6 8.64 -7.97 6.37
N VAL A 7 9.31 -7.14 5.55
CA VAL A 7 8.74 -5.87 5.06
C VAL A 7 7.41 -6.12 4.34
N PHE A 8 7.40 -7.03 3.37
CA PHE A 8 6.21 -7.31 2.58
C PHE A 8 5.14 -8.11 3.35
N ASN A 9 5.53 -8.98 4.28
CA ASN A 9 4.57 -9.72 5.10
C ASN A 9 3.84 -8.79 6.08
N ILE A 10 4.59 -7.97 6.83
CA ILE A 10 4.00 -6.98 7.74
C ILE A 10 3.12 -6.01 6.95
N SER A 11 3.60 -5.48 5.82
CA SER A 11 2.81 -4.57 4.99
C SER A 11 1.52 -5.21 4.48
N GLY A 12 1.59 -6.44 3.96
CA GLY A 12 0.42 -7.15 3.45
C GLY A 12 -0.59 -7.48 4.56
N VAL A 13 -0.14 -7.98 5.71
CA VAL A 13 -1.02 -8.28 6.85
C VAL A 13 -1.66 -7.00 7.40
N TYR A 14 -0.87 -5.96 7.62
CA TYR A 14 -1.36 -4.65 8.05
C TYR A 14 -2.43 -4.14 7.08
N GLY A 15 -2.15 -4.15 5.78
CA GLY A 15 -3.08 -3.69 4.76
C GLY A 15 -4.37 -4.51 4.72
N VAL A 16 -4.31 -5.85 4.86
CA VAL A 16 -5.52 -6.68 4.92
C VAL A 16 -6.37 -6.32 6.13
N ILE A 17 -5.75 -6.18 7.31
CA ILE A 17 -6.46 -5.81 8.54
C ILE A 17 -7.09 -4.41 8.43
N SER A 18 -6.41 -3.47 7.77
CA SER A 18 -6.92 -2.11 7.60
C SER A 18 -8.01 -2.00 6.53
N ILE A 19 -7.90 -2.71 5.41
CA ILE A 19 -8.76 -2.51 4.24
C ILE A 19 -9.93 -3.49 4.18
N ALA A 20 -9.77 -4.74 4.63
CA ALA A 20 -10.85 -5.74 4.55
C ALA A 20 -12.12 -5.33 5.31
N PRO A 21 -12.04 -4.73 6.52
CA PRO A 21 -13.23 -4.27 7.23
C PRO A 21 -14.02 -3.18 6.47
N LEU A 22 -13.37 -2.41 5.59
CA LEU A 22 -14.01 -1.31 4.87
C LEU A 22 -15.20 -1.76 4.02
N TYR A 23 -15.22 -3.02 3.56
CA TYR A 23 -16.38 -3.60 2.86
C TYR A 23 -17.69 -3.54 3.66
N PHE A 24 -17.61 -3.45 4.99
CA PHE A 24 -18.76 -3.46 5.88
C PHE A 24 -18.94 -2.12 6.61
N MET A 25 -18.08 -1.14 6.34
CA MET A 25 -18.02 0.12 7.10
C MET A 25 -18.57 1.32 6.32
N GLU A 26 -19.09 1.17 5.10
CA GLU A 26 -19.61 2.29 4.30
C GLU A 26 -20.60 3.16 5.09
N GLN A 27 -21.59 2.54 5.72
CA GLN A 27 -22.60 3.26 6.51
C GLN A 27 -22.00 3.91 7.77
N ALA A 28 -21.07 3.22 8.44
CA ALA A 28 -20.42 3.74 9.64
C ALA A 28 -19.55 4.97 9.32
N ILE A 29 -18.79 4.91 8.21
CA ILE A 29 -17.99 6.03 7.71
C ILE A 29 -18.91 7.20 7.37
N GLY A 30 -20.00 6.97 6.63
CA GLY A 30 -20.92 8.05 6.28
C GLY A 30 -21.61 8.74 7.47
N GLN A 31 -21.64 8.10 8.64
CA GLN A 31 -22.13 8.69 9.89
C GLN A 31 -21.03 9.40 10.69
N GLN A 32 -19.83 8.82 10.73
CA GLN A 32 -18.70 9.29 11.53
C GLN A 32 -17.89 10.39 10.84
N ASP A 33 -17.85 10.38 9.51
CA ASP A 33 -17.15 11.32 8.65
C ASP A 33 -18.09 11.85 7.55
N PRO A 34 -19.04 12.75 7.91
CA PRO A 34 -19.99 13.30 6.96
C PRO A 34 -19.30 14.25 5.97
N PRO A 35 -19.79 14.31 4.70
CA PRO A 35 -21.04 13.75 4.23
C PRO A 35 -20.96 12.25 3.87
N PRO A 36 -22.09 11.53 3.85
CA PRO A 36 -22.14 10.14 3.41
C PRO A 36 -21.53 9.92 2.03
N ILE A 37 -20.98 8.73 1.80
CA ILE A 37 -20.41 8.32 0.52
C ILE A 37 -21.50 8.39 -0.56
N THR A 38 -21.36 9.34 -1.49
CA THR A 38 -22.34 9.57 -2.57
C THR A 38 -22.07 8.73 -3.81
N HIS A 39 -20.86 8.20 -3.95
CA HIS A 39 -20.42 7.41 -5.12
C HIS A 39 -19.77 6.09 -4.66
N PRO A 40 -20.58 5.10 -4.23
CA PRO A 40 -20.08 3.86 -3.62
C PRO A 40 -19.19 3.04 -4.57
N MET A 41 -19.37 3.18 -5.88
CA MET A 41 -18.51 2.51 -6.87
C MET A 41 -17.03 2.86 -6.69
N PHE A 42 -16.69 4.13 -6.41
CA PHE A 42 -15.29 4.52 -6.18
C PHE A 42 -14.76 3.99 -4.85
N PHE A 43 -15.61 3.95 -3.82
CA PHE A 43 -15.26 3.40 -2.51
C PHE A 43 -14.95 1.89 -2.61
N TYR A 44 -15.89 1.09 -3.11
CA TYR A 44 -15.69 -0.36 -3.26
C TYR A 44 -14.62 -0.70 -4.31
N GLY A 45 -14.49 0.11 -5.35
CA GLY A 45 -13.40 -0.01 -6.33
C GLY A 45 -12.03 0.17 -5.67
N PHE A 46 -11.87 1.21 -4.84
CA PHE A 46 -10.66 1.42 -4.05
C PHE A 46 -10.38 0.26 -3.09
N VAL A 47 -11.37 -0.15 -2.29
CA VAL A 47 -11.24 -1.26 -1.32
C VAL A 47 -10.81 -2.55 -2.02
N GLY A 48 -11.48 -2.91 -3.11
CA GLY A 48 -11.19 -4.15 -3.84
C GLY A 48 -9.82 -4.16 -4.49
N VAL A 49 -9.46 -3.10 -5.21
CA VAL A 49 -8.13 -3.00 -5.86
C VAL A 49 -7.03 -3.00 -4.79
N THR A 50 -7.20 -2.26 -3.71
CA THR A 50 -6.19 -2.15 -2.64
C THR A 50 -5.97 -3.50 -1.95
N LEU A 51 -7.03 -4.28 -1.70
CA LEU A 51 -6.90 -5.62 -1.13
C LEU A 51 -6.12 -6.59 -2.01
N VAL A 52 -6.33 -6.54 -3.33
CA VAL A 52 -5.56 -7.37 -4.27
C VAL A 52 -4.06 -7.04 -4.16
N TRP A 53 -3.69 -5.77 -4.00
CA TRP A 53 -2.30 -5.38 -3.76
C TRP A 53 -1.75 -5.93 -2.43
N GLN A 54 -2.55 -5.95 -1.35
CA GLN A 54 -2.11 -6.53 -0.08
C GLN A 54 -1.82 -8.03 -0.21
N LEU A 55 -2.64 -8.76 -0.97
CA LEU A 55 -2.40 -10.18 -1.28
C LEU A 55 -1.14 -10.35 -2.14
N LEU A 56 -0.90 -9.45 -3.09
CA LEU A 56 0.34 -9.45 -3.88
C LEU A 56 1.58 -9.19 -3.00
N PHE A 57 1.48 -8.36 -1.97
CA PHE A 57 2.56 -8.17 -1.00
C PHE A 57 2.87 -9.46 -0.24
N LEU A 58 1.85 -10.20 0.19
CA LEU A 58 2.05 -11.53 0.79
C LEU A 58 2.71 -12.51 -0.19
N ALA A 59 2.36 -12.48 -1.48
CA ALA A 59 3.01 -13.29 -2.50
C ALA A 59 4.49 -12.89 -2.69
N ILE A 60 4.80 -11.59 -2.72
CA ILE A 60 6.19 -11.08 -2.76
C ILE A 60 6.95 -11.53 -1.51
N ALA A 61 6.33 -11.51 -0.33
CA ALA A 61 6.94 -12.00 0.90
C ALA A 61 7.26 -13.50 0.85
N TYR A 62 6.48 -14.29 0.08
CA TYR A 62 6.75 -15.70 -0.14
C TYR A 62 7.92 -15.93 -1.11
N GLN A 63 7.96 -15.23 -2.25
CA GLN A 63 8.99 -15.39 -3.29
C GLN A 63 9.62 -14.05 -3.73
N PRO A 64 10.38 -13.37 -2.85
CA PRO A 64 10.80 -11.98 -3.09
C PRO A 64 11.77 -11.82 -4.27
N VAL A 65 12.67 -12.79 -4.49
CA VAL A 65 13.62 -12.74 -5.62
C VAL A 65 12.89 -12.93 -6.95
N ARG A 66 11.99 -13.93 -7.03
CA ARG A 66 11.22 -14.22 -8.25
C ARG A 66 10.30 -13.06 -8.63
N LEU A 67 9.64 -12.46 -7.63
CA LEU A 67 8.68 -11.37 -7.83
C LEU A 67 9.32 -9.98 -7.75
N ARG A 68 10.66 -9.89 -7.72
CA ARG A 68 11.38 -8.60 -7.72
C ARG A 68 10.92 -7.64 -8.84
N PRO A 69 10.65 -8.07 -10.10
CA PRO A 69 10.16 -7.18 -11.15
C PRO A 69 8.82 -6.51 -10.84
N VAL A 70 8.03 -7.06 -9.90
CA VAL A 70 6.73 -6.53 -9.49
C VAL A 70 6.86 -5.41 -8.44
N ILE A 71 7.96 -5.40 -7.67
CA ILE A 71 8.15 -4.45 -6.56
C ILE A 71 8.10 -2.97 -7.00
N PRO A 72 8.64 -2.54 -8.15
CA PRO A 72 8.45 -1.17 -8.61
C PRO A 72 6.98 -0.76 -8.77
N PHE A 73 6.10 -1.68 -9.15
CA PHE A 73 4.66 -1.40 -9.21
C PHE A 73 4.04 -1.26 -7.81
N ALA A 74 4.53 -2.01 -6.82
CA ALA A 74 4.16 -1.82 -5.42
C ALA A 74 4.61 -0.44 -4.89
N VAL A 75 5.79 0.05 -5.31
CA VAL A 75 6.23 1.41 -5.00
C VAL A 75 5.29 2.45 -5.62
N ILE A 76 4.90 2.25 -6.89
CA ILE A 76 3.97 3.16 -7.58
C ILE A 76 2.60 3.16 -6.92
N GLU A 77 2.08 2.00 -6.50
CA GLU A 77 0.82 1.92 -5.73
C GLU A 77 0.90 2.82 -4.50
N LYS A 78 1.94 2.66 -3.67
CA LYS A 78 2.14 3.48 -2.47
C LYS A 78 2.33 4.97 -2.75
N LEU A 79 3.10 5.31 -3.76
CA LEU A 79 3.30 6.72 -4.15
C LEU A 79 2.02 7.35 -4.68
N SER A 80 1.19 6.60 -5.42
CA SER A 80 -0.04 7.13 -6.02
C SER A 80 -1.04 7.59 -4.97
N PHE A 81 -1.21 6.82 -3.89
CA PHE A 81 -2.03 7.24 -2.75
C PHE A 81 -1.30 8.25 -1.86
N GLY A 82 -0.06 7.96 -1.45
CA GLY A 82 0.68 8.80 -0.50
C GLY A 82 0.90 10.25 -0.99
N ILE A 83 1.28 10.42 -2.26
CA ILE A 83 1.43 11.77 -2.85
C ILE A 83 0.05 12.43 -3.01
N GLY A 84 -0.95 11.68 -3.47
CA GLY A 84 -2.33 12.17 -3.61
C GLY A 84 -2.88 12.71 -2.27
N ALA A 85 -2.67 11.97 -1.18
CA ALA A 85 -3.06 12.37 0.15
C ALA A 85 -2.35 13.67 0.60
N MET A 86 -1.05 13.78 0.37
CA MET A 86 -0.30 15.00 0.70
C MET A 86 -0.81 16.22 -0.07
N VAL A 87 -1.12 16.05 -1.36
CA VAL A 87 -1.67 17.13 -2.21
C VAL A 87 -3.06 17.54 -1.74
N LEU A 88 -3.96 16.57 -1.50
CA LEU A 88 -5.33 16.85 -1.04
C LEU A 88 -5.37 17.49 0.34
N TYR A 89 -4.53 17.04 1.26
CA TYR A 89 -4.39 17.65 2.59
C TYR A 89 -3.92 19.11 2.48
N ARG A 90 -2.96 19.41 1.59
CA ARG A 90 -2.52 20.79 1.34
C ARG A 90 -3.63 21.70 0.82
N HIS A 91 -4.63 21.14 0.15
CA HIS A 91 -5.81 21.85 -0.33
C HIS A 91 -6.95 21.90 0.72
N GLY A 92 -6.73 21.42 1.94
CA GLY A 92 -7.75 21.38 2.99
C GLY A 92 -8.89 20.39 2.70
N ARG A 93 -8.63 19.37 1.88
CA ARG A 93 -9.63 18.37 1.43
C ARG A 93 -9.52 17.01 2.14
N LEU A 94 -8.59 16.88 3.08
CA LEU A 94 -8.41 15.69 3.92
C LEU A 94 -8.21 16.14 5.36
N ASP A 95 -8.65 15.30 6.29
CA ASP A 95 -8.39 15.52 7.71
C ASP A 95 -6.97 15.05 8.08
N HIS A 96 -6.50 15.45 9.26
CA HIS A 96 -5.20 15.05 9.79
C HIS A 96 -5.06 13.53 9.98
N SER A 97 -6.17 12.85 10.26
CA SER A 97 -6.25 11.39 10.37
C SER A 97 -5.92 10.69 9.04
N ASP A 98 -6.36 11.25 7.91
CA ASP A 98 -6.08 10.70 6.58
C ASP A 98 -4.62 10.88 6.16
N LEU A 99 -4.01 11.98 6.61
CA LEU A 99 -2.59 12.26 6.36
C LEU A 99 -1.67 11.18 6.95
N TYR A 100 -2.06 10.58 8.08
CA TYR A 100 -1.33 9.49 8.71
C TYR A 100 -1.20 8.28 7.78
N PHE A 101 -2.29 7.89 7.10
CA PHE A 101 -2.26 6.80 6.12
C PHE A 101 -1.38 7.13 4.92
N GLY A 102 -1.46 8.36 4.40
CA GLY A 102 -0.57 8.82 3.33
C GLY A 102 0.91 8.77 3.73
N GLY A 103 1.22 9.15 4.97
CA GLY A 103 2.58 9.08 5.53
C GLY A 103 3.11 7.65 5.64
N ILE A 104 2.28 6.71 6.09
CA ILE A 104 2.62 5.28 6.11
C ILE A 104 2.94 4.79 4.70
N ASP A 105 2.11 5.14 3.72
CA ASP A 105 2.31 4.70 2.34
C ASP A 105 3.64 5.23 1.77
N LEU A 106 3.98 6.50 2.01
CA LEU A 106 5.29 7.05 1.61
C LEU A 106 6.47 6.33 2.30
N ALA A 107 6.35 6.01 3.59
CA ALA A 107 7.37 5.26 4.30
C ALA A 107 7.53 3.83 3.73
N LEU A 108 6.42 3.16 3.43
CA LEU A 108 6.41 1.86 2.78
C LEU A 108 6.99 1.91 1.35
N ALA A 109 6.71 2.96 0.59
CA ALA A 109 7.29 3.16 -0.75
C ALA A 109 8.83 3.19 -0.69
N VAL A 110 9.40 3.90 0.29
CA VAL A 110 10.85 3.92 0.52
C VAL A 110 11.36 2.53 0.89
N LEU A 111 10.69 1.82 1.80
CA LEU A 111 11.08 0.46 2.19
C LEU A 111 11.03 -0.51 1.01
N PHE A 112 10.00 -0.44 0.16
CA PHE A 112 9.86 -1.28 -1.02
C PHE A 112 10.96 -0.99 -2.04
N MET A 113 11.31 0.28 -2.23
CA MET A 113 12.43 0.68 -3.09
C MET A 113 13.77 0.13 -2.57
N LEU A 114 14.01 0.22 -1.27
CA LEU A 114 15.19 -0.38 -0.63
C LEU A 114 15.24 -1.89 -0.81
N VAL A 115 14.10 -2.58 -0.68
CA VAL A 115 14.01 -4.02 -0.93
C VAL A 115 14.35 -4.34 -2.39
N TRP A 116 13.81 -3.60 -3.36
CA TRP A 116 14.08 -3.82 -4.78
C TRP A 116 15.55 -3.67 -5.14
N TRP A 117 16.21 -2.62 -4.63
CA TRP A 117 17.65 -2.41 -4.80
C TRP A 117 18.49 -3.50 -4.13
N ARG A 118 18.12 -3.90 -2.91
CA ARG A 118 18.84 -4.95 -2.19
C ARG A 118 18.76 -6.30 -2.90
N LEU A 119 17.59 -6.67 -3.40
CA LEU A 119 17.40 -7.91 -4.15
C LEU A 119 18.17 -7.90 -5.48
N ALA A 120 18.40 -6.72 -6.08
CA ALA A 120 19.24 -6.59 -7.27
C ALA A 120 20.67 -7.06 -7.03
N ARG A 121 21.26 -6.62 -5.90
CA ARG A 121 22.63 -6.97 -5.53
C ARG A 121 22.78 -8.44 -5.17
N GLU A 122 21.73 -9.05 -4.61
CA GLU A 122 21.70 -10.49 -4.27
C GLU A 122 21.51 -11.39 -5.52
N SER A 123 20.98 -10.86 -6.63
CA SER A 123 20.71 -11.62 -7.88
C SER A 123 21.80 -11.48 -8.96
N SER A 124 22.88 -10.76 -8.70
CA SER A 124 24.08 -10.76 -9.54
C SER A 124 25.18 -11.65 -8.93
N PRO A 125 25.19 -12.97 -9.19
CA PRO A 125 26.44 -13.73 -9.11
C PRO A 125 27.35 -13.20 -10.21
N GLY A 126 28.60 -12.90 -9.85
CA GLY A 126 29.60 -12.39 -10.78
C GLY A 126 29.72 -13.30 -12.00
N TRP A 127 29.57 -12.71 -13.19
CA TRP A 127 30.29 -13.17 -14.35
C TRP A 127 31.66 -12.49 -14.31
N ARG A 128 32.62 -13.20 -13.72
CA ARG A 128 34.06 -13.11 -14.00
C ARG A 128 34.56 -14.53 -14.13
#